data_AF-A0A963ELG4-F1
#
_entry.id   AF-A0A963ELG4-F1
#
_cell.length_a   1.000
_cell.length_b   1.000
_cell.length_c   1.000
_cell.angle_alpha   90.00
_cell.angle_beta   90.00
_cell.angle_gamma   90.00
#
_symmetry.space_group_name_H-M   'P 1'
#
loop_
_entity.id
_entity.type
_entity.pdbx_description
1 polymer ?
#
loop_
_entity_poly.entity_id
_entity_poly.type
_entity_poly.pdbx_seq_one_letter_code
_entity_poly.pdbx_strand_id
1 'polypeptide(L)'
;GGIEFMRPWVQAVYGIPPEQVVGSSIKTRYAVVEGVPTLLRLPEMNFIDDKAGKPVGINAHIGRRPVIAVGNSDGDFEMLEWSTAGEGARLGVLIHHTDSAREWAYDRDSHIGRLARGLDEAAARGWLVVDMKRDWTLIFPPQ
;
A
#
# COMPACT_ATOMS: atom_id res chain seq x y z
N GLY A 1 2.51 -6.58 8.69
CA GLY A 1 2.25 -5.55 9.72
C GLY A 1 0.84 -5.02 9.53
N GLY A 2 0.23 -4.46 10.59
CA GLY A 2 -1.09 -3.83 10.49
C GLY A 2 -1.01 -2.30 10.49
N ILE A 3 -2.16 -1.64 10.41
CA ILE A 3 -2.30 -0.17 10.42
C ILE A 3 -1.58 0.47 11.63
N GLU A 4 -1.68 -0.13 12.81
CA GLU A 4 -1.05 0.34 14.05
C GLU A 4 0.47 0.11 14.10
N PHE A 5 1.03 -0.68 13.19
CA PHE A 5 2.49 -0.78 13.04
C PHE A 5 3.06 0.45 12.31
N MET A 6 2.28 1.04 11.41
CA MET A 6 2.69 2.17 10.56
C MET A 6 2.41 3.52 11.22
N ARG A 7 1.23 3.69 11.83
CA ARG A 7 0.77 4.95 12.44
C ARG A 7 1.77 5.66 13.38
N PRO A 8 2.57 4.96 14.21
CA PRO A 8 3.46 5.64 15.16
C PRO A 8 4.58 6.49 14.53
N TRP A 9 4.94 6.27 13.27
CA TRP A 9 6.14 6.88 12.67
C TRP A 9 5.92 7.45 11.26
N VAL A 10 4.89 7.03 10.54
CA VAL A 10 4.61 7.46 9.16
C VAL A 10 4.46 8.98 9.01
N GLN A 11 3.92 9.68 10.00
CA GLN A 11 3.82 11.14 9.94
C GLN A 11 5.19 11.83 9.95
N ALA A 12 6.12 11.34 10.77
CA ALA A 12 7.46 11.93 10.87
C ALA A 12 8.31 11.63 9.62
N VAL A 13 8.12 10.47 8.99
CA VAL A 13 8.95 10.01 7.86
C VAL A 13 8.36 10.41 6.50
N TYR A 14 7.04 10.30 6.34
CA TYR A 14 6.36 10.52 5.06
C TYR A 14 5.44 11.75 5.05
N GLY A 15 5.27 12.43 6.19
CA GLY A 15 4.33 13.57 6.30
C GLY A 15 2.86 13.17 6.24
N ILE A 16 2.53 11.88 6.35
CA ILE A 16 1.16 11.35 6.27
C ILE A 16 0.61 11.15 7.69
N PRO A 17 -0.47 11.83 8.09
CA PRO A 17 -1.02 11.71 9.45
C PRO A 17 -1.75 10.37 9.65
N PRO A 18 -1.94 9.89 10.91
CA PRO A 18 -2.48 8.55 11.21
C PRO A 18 -3.86 8.24 10.60
N GLU A 19 -4.71 9.25 10.41
CA GLU A 19 -6.04 9.15 9.80
C GLU A 19 -6.00 8.94 8.28
N GLN A 20 -4.86 9.20 7.63
CA GLN A 20 -4.63 8.92 6.21
C GLN A 20 -3.90 7.59 5.98
N VAL A 21 -3.62 6.83 7.05
CA VAL A 21 -3.04 5.49 6.96
C VAL A 21 -4.18 4.46 6.93
N VAL A 22 -4.22 3.65 5.87
CA VAL A 22 -5.11 2.48 5.73
C VAL A 22 -4.24 1.22 5.80
N GLY A 23 -4.75 0.17 6.44
CA GLY A 23 -4.00 -1.07 6.58
C GLY A 23 -4.78 -2.17 7.29
N SER A 24 -4.24 -3.39 7.29
CA SER A 24 -4.82 -4.53 8.00
C SER A 24 -4.97 -4.21 9.49
N SER A 25 -6.09 -4.60 10.08
CA SER A 25 -6.42 -4.27 11.48
C SER A 25 -7.01 -5.45 12.22
N ILE A 26 -6.89 -5.43 13.54
CA ILE A 26 -7.58 -6.34 14.45
C ILE A 26 -8.71 -5.59 15.15
N LYS A 27 -9.69 -6.33 15.69
CA LYS A 27 -10.80 -5.68 16.40
C LYS A 27 -10.29 -5.04 17.68
N THR A 28 -10.87 -3.89 18.01
CA THR A 28 -10.67 -3.21 19.28
C THR A 28 -11.99 -3.17 20.04
N ARG A 29 -11.89 -3.17 21.37
CA ARG A 29 -13.02 -3.02 22.26
C ARG A 29 -12.74 -1.91 23.25
N TYR A 30 -13.70 -1.01 23.41
CA TYR A 30 -13.69 -0.03 24.47
C TYR A 30 -13.87 -0.69 25.84
N ALA A 31 -13.03 -0.34 26.80
CA ALA A 31 -13.11 -0.77 28.18
C ALA A 31 -12.64 0.34 29.11
N VAL A 32 -13.03 0.26 30.38
CA VAL A 32 -12.44 1.08 31.44
C VAL A 32 -11.57 0.16 32.28
N VAL A 33 -10.25 0.39 32.25
CA VAL A 33 -9.26 -0.40 33.00
C VAL A 33 -8.71 0.49 34.09
N GLU A 34 -8.90 0.08 35.36
CA GLU A 34 -8.45 0.86 36.53
C GLU A 34 -8.93 2.33 36.51
N GLY A 35 -10.16 2.56 36.03
CA GLY A 35 -10.76 3.89 35.91
C GLY A 35 -10.37 4.67 34.64
N VAL A 36 -9.52 4.12 33.77
CA VAL A 36 -9.04 4.78 32.55
C VAL A 36 -9.73 4.24 31.29
N PRO A 37 -10.42 5.10 30.50
CA PRO A 37 -10.94 4.74 29.18
C PRO A 37 -9.85 4.26 28.24
N THR A 38 -9.97 3.02 27.75
CA THR A 38 -8.91 2.33 27.01
C THR A 38 -9.49 1.54 25.84
N LEU A 39 -8.79 1.49 24.71
CA LEU A 39 -9.08 0.58 23.61
C LEU A 39 -8.21 -0.68 23.74
N LEU A 40 -8.85 -1.81 24.02
CA LEU A 40 -8.17 -3.10 24.11
C LEU A 40 -8.16 -3.80 22.76
N ARG A 41 -7.00 -4.36 22.40
CA ARG A 41 -6.81 -5.19 21.20
C ARG A 41 -7.36 -6.59 21.44
N LEU A 42 -8.23 -7.07 20.55
CA LEU A 42 -8.75 -8.44 20.59
C LEU A 42 -7.92 -9.36 19.69
N PRO A 43 -7.78 -10.66 20.03
CA PRO A 43 -7.13 -11.65 19.16
C PRO A 43 -8.04 -12.06 17.99
N GLU A 44 -8.62 -11.07 17.31
CA GLU A 44 -9.60 -11.26 16.24
C GLU A 44 -9.31 -10.31 15.08
N MET A 45 -9.30 -10.83 13.86
CA MET A 45 -9.08 -10.03 12.65
C MET A 45 -10.28 -9.10 12.43
N ASN A 46 -10.01 -7.82 12.14
CA ASN A 46 -11.04 -6.88 11.73
C ASN A 46 -11.06 -6.74 10.21
N PHE A 47 -9.89 -6.54 9.61
CA PHE A 47 -9.77 -6.28 8.17
C PHE A 47 -8.39 -6.67 7.64
N ILE A 48 -8.34 -7.21 6.43
CA ILE A 48 -7.10 -7.50 5.70
C ILE A 48 -7.04 -6.56 4.49
N ASP A 49 -6.06 -5.65 4.52
CA ASP A 49 -5.85 -4.62 3.49
C ASP A 49 -4.83 -5.09 2.44
N ASP A 50 -5.17 -6.15 1.71
CA ASP A 50 -4.33 -6.72 0.66
C ASP A 50 -5.19 -7.21 -0.52
N LYS A 51 -4.66 -7.15 -1.75
CA LYS A 51 -5.35 -7.53 -3.00
C LYS A 51 -6.70 -6.81 -3.13
N ALA A 52 -7.77 -7.56 -3.41
CA ALA A 52 -9.15 -7.07 -3.42
C ALA A 52 -9.61 -6.41 -2.10
N GLY A 53 -8.90 -6.64 -0.98
CA GLY A 53 -9.11 -5.90 0.25
C GLY A 53 -8.79 -4.41 0.10
N LYS A 54 -7.75 -4.04 -0.63
CA LYS A 54 -7.32 -2.63 -0.79
C LYS A 54 -8.42 -1.68 -1.28
N PRO A 55 -9.15 -1.94 -2.39
CA PRO A 55 -10.24 -1.06 -2.80
C PRO A 55 -11.38 -0.99 -1.77
N VAL A 56 -11.65 -2.07 -1.04
CA VAL A 56 -12.62 -2.07 0.07
C VAL A 56 -12.13 -1.19 1.22
N GLY A 57 -10.85 -1.29 1.58
CA GLY A 57 -10.20 -0.50 2.63
C GLY A 57 -10.22 0.99 2.30
N ILE A 58 -9.86 1.34 1.07
CA ILE A 58 -9.93 2.72 0.56
C ILE A 58 -11.35 3.27 0.64
N ASN A 59 -12.34 2.53 0.14
CA ASN A 59 -13.73 2.98 0.20
C ASN A 59 -14.22 3.14 1.65
N ALA A 60 -13.86 2.22 2.54
CA ALA A 60 -14.31 2.26 3.94
C ALA A 60 -13.71 3.43 4.74
N HIS A 61 -12.43 3.77 4.49
CA HIS A 61 -11.73 4.81 5.25
C HIS A 61 -11.83 6.20 4.61
N ILE A 62 -11.79 6.28 3.28
CA ILE A 62 -11.71 7.53 2.51
C ILE A 62 -13.05 7.87 1.85
N GLY A 63 -13.82 6.85 1.44
CA GLY A 63 -15.10 7.03 0.75
C GLY A 63 -15.00 7.63 -0.66
N ARG A 64 -13.80 7.59 -1.26
CA ARG A 64 -13.52 8.16 -2.59
C ARG A 64 -12.60 7.24 -3.38
N ARG A 65 -12.85 7.17 -4.69
CA ARG A 65 -11.94 6.51 -5.63
C ARG A 65 -10.71 7.40 -5.87
N PRO A 66 -9.48 6.92 -5.62
CA PRO A 66 -8.26 7.68 -5.90
C PRO A 66 -8.13 7.99 -7.39
N VAL A 67 -7.50 9.12 -7.69
CA VAL A 67 -7.17 9.53 -9.06
C VAL A 67 -5.75 9.11 -9.47
N ILE A 68 -4.91 8.78 -8.48
CA ILE A 68 -3.57 8.23 -8.64
C ILE A 68 -3.42 7.06 -7.67
N ALA A 69 -2.82 5.95 -8.11
CA ALA A 69 -2.41 4.84 -7.26
C ALA A 69 -1.01 4.36 -7.63
N VAL A 70 -0.19 4.06 -6.62
CA VAL A 70 1.17 3.53 -6.78
C VAL A 70 1.28 2.23 -5.99
N GLY A 71 1.81 1.19 -6.62
CA GLY A 71 2.06 -0.12 -6.01
C GLY A 71 3.39 -0.70 -6.47
N ASN A 72 3.74 -1.88 -5.98
CA ASN A 72 4.97 -2.57 -6.37
C ASN A 72 4.82 -4.09 -6.45
N SER A 73 3.62 -4.63 -6.24
CA SER A 73 3.36 -6.06 -6.20
C SER A 73 2.01 -6.43 -6.81
N ASP A 74 1.79 -7.72 -7.06
CA ASP A 74 0.48 -8.25 -7.45
C ASP A 74 -0.58 -8.10 -6.34
N GLY A 75 -0.17 -7.82 -5.10
CA GLY A 75 -1.09 -7.43 -4.01
C GLY A 75 -1.70 -6.04 -4.20
N ASP A 76 -1.15 -5.23 -5.11
CA ASP A 76 -1.66 -3.90 -5.46
C ASP A 76 -2.59 -3.91 -6.67
N PHE A 77 -2.74 -5.05 -7.34
CA PHE A 77 -3.39 -5.14 -8.64
C PHE A 77 -4.81 -4.55 -8.63
N GLU A 78 -5.66 -5.01 -7.71
CA GLU A 78 -7.06 -4.54 -7.62
C GLU A 78 -7.14 -3.07 -7.18
N MET A 79 -6.16 -2.56 -6.43
CA MET A 79 -6.08 -1.15 -6.09
C MET A 79 -5.79 -0.28 -7.33
N LEU A 80 -4.80 -0.66 -8.14
CA LEU A 80 -4.50 0.04 -9.38
C LEU A 80 -5.66 -0.08 -10.37
N GLU A 81 -6.21 -1.28 -10.55
CA GLU A 81 -7.34 -1.54 -11.46
C GLU A 81 -8.55 -0.68 -11.07
N TRP A 82 -8.97 -0.73 -9.81
CA TRP A 82 -10.12 0.03 -9.36
C TRP A 82 -9.88 1.55 -9.49
N SER A 83 -8.70 2.04 -9.11
CA SER A 83 -8.39 3.48 -9.19
C SER A 83 -8.36 3.98 -10.64
N THR A 84 -7.81 3.20 -11.56
CA THR A 84 -7.63 3.58 -12.98
C THR A 84 -8.85 3.33 -13.86
N ALA A 85 -9.79 2.49 -13.45
CA ALA A 85 -11.04 2.24 -14.18
C ALA A 85 -12.11 3.36 -14.05
N GLY A 86 -11.82 4.45 -13.34
CA GLY A 86 -12.74 5.58 -13.20
C GLY A 86 -12.69 6.54 -14.40
N GLU A 87 -13.73 7.36 -14.58
CA GLU A 87 -13.77 8.39 -15.63
C GLU A 87 -12.73 9.49 -15.43
N GLY A 88 -12.29 10.14 -16.53
CA GLY A 88 -11.36 11.27 -16.50
C GLY A 88 -9.89 10.85 -16.40
N ALA A 89 -9.01 11.82 -16.14
CA ALA A 89 -7.58 11.55 -16.00
C ALA A 89 -7.30 10.70 -14.74
N ARG A 90 -6.58 9.59 -14.94
CA ARG A 90 -6.18 8.63 -13.91
C ARG A 90 -4.76 8.17 -14.15
N LEU A 91 -4.04 7.83 -13.07
CA LEU A 91 -2.67 7.32 -13.14
C LEU A 91 -2.49 6.10 -12.25
N GLY A 92 -2.02 5.00 -12.84
CA GLY A 92 -1.52 3.83 -12.12
C GLY A 92 -0.01 3.71 -12.32
N VAL A 93 0.73 3.47 -11.24
CA VAL A 93 2.19 3.32 -11.29
C VAL A 93 2.61 2.05 -10.55
N LEU A 94 3.48 1.26 -11.17
CA LEU A 94 4.17 0.12 -10.55
C LEU A 94 5.66 0.44 -10.40
N ILE A 95 6.18 0.29 -9.18
CA ILE A 95 7.61 0.37 -8.91
C ILE A 95 8.21 -1.01 -9.12
N HIS A 96 9.09 -1.15 -10.12
CA HIS A 96 9.80 -2.38 -10.41
C HIS A 96 11.20 -2.34 -9.79
N HIS A 97 11.42 -3.22 -8.82
CA HIS A 97 12.70 -3.40 -8.14
C HIS A 97 13.68 -4.13 -9.06
N THR A 98 14.45 -3.37 -9.84
CA THR A 98 15.42 -3.86 -10.84
C THR A 98 16.88 -3.68 -10.42
N ASP A 99 17.13 -3.09 -9.25
CA ASP A 99 18.46 -2.63 -8.84
C ASP A 99 19.05 -3.42 -7.67
N SER A 100 19.71 -4.54 -7.98
CA SER A 100 20.40 -5.36 -6.98
C SER A 100 21.69 -4.73 -6.42
N ALA A 101 22.16 -3.60 -6.95
CA ALA A 101 23.39 -2.96 -6.50
C ALA A 101 23.12 -1.87 -5.46
N ARG A 102 22.05 -1.09 -5.64
CA ARG A 102 21.67 0.01 -4.75
C ARG A 102 20.49 -0.35 -3.83
N GLU A 103 19.74 -1.39 -4.18
CA GLU A 103 18.61 -1.92 -3.42
C GLU A 103 18.54 -3.45 -3.64
N TRP A 104 17.37 -3.98 -3.97
CA TRP A 104 17.14 -5.38 -4.31
C TRP A 104 16.61 -5.47 -5.75
N ALA A 105 16.81 -6.63 -6.37
CA ALA A 105 16.17 -6.98 -7.64
C ALA A 105 15.28 -8.20 -7.43
N TYR A 106 13.97 -8.02 -7.57
CA TYR A 106 12.98 -9.10 -7.40
C TYR A 106 11.67 -8.76 -8.13
N ASP A 107 11.01 -9.79 -8.65
CA ASP A 107 9.70 -9.66 -9.28
C ASP A 107 8.88 -10.96 -9.22
N ARG A 108 8.92 -11.81 -10.24
CA ARG A 108 7.99 -12.91 -10.51
C ARG A 108 8.16 -14.08 -9.57
N ASP A 109 9.40 -14.43 -9.24
CA ASP A 109 9.72 -15.59 -8.42
C ASP A 109 9.78 -15.26 -6.92
N SER A 110 9.63 -13.98 -6.56
CA SER A 110 9.71 -13.58 -5.16
C SER A 110 8.59 -14.19 -4.32
N HIS A 111 8.93 -14.56 -3.08
CA HIS A 111 7.96 -14.94 -2.05
C HIS A 111 7.34 -13.74 -1.32
N ILE A 112 8.01 -12.58 -1.36
CA ILE A 112 7.57 -11.33 -0.74
C ILE A 112 7.51 -10.26 -1.83
N GLY A 113 6.39 -9.55 -1.94
CA GLY A 113 6.25 -8.50 -2.96
C GLY A 113 6.32 -9.02 -4.39
N ARG A 114 5.82 -10.25 -4.64
CA ARG A 114 5.76 -10.82 -5.98
C ARG A 114 5.08 -9.86 -6.94
N LEU A 115 5.70 -9.61 -8.08
CA LEU A 115 5.17 -8.77 -9.14
C LEU A 115 5.28 -9.54 -10.45
N ALA A 116 4.17 -10.10 -10.94
CA ALA A 116 4.12 -10.87 -12.17
C ALA A 116 2.94 -10.43 -13.03
N ARG A 117 1.72 -10.60 -12.52
CA ARG A 117 0.49 -10.19 -13.22
C ARG A 117 0.48 -8.69 -13.49
N GLY A 118 0.94 -7.89 -12.52
CA GLY A 118 1.07 -6.44 -12.67
C GLY A 118 1.97 -6.05 -13.85
N LEU A 119 3.10 -6.74 -14.03
CA LEU A 119 4.01 -6.49 -15.17
C LEU A 119 3.41 -6.94 -16.50
N ASP A 120 2.73 -8.08 -16.52
CA ASP A 120 2.10 -8.62 -17.75
C ASP A 120 0.98 -7.72 -18.26
N GLU A 121 0.17 -7.15 -17.35
CA GLU A 121 -1.01 -6.36 -17.72
C GLU A 121 -0.77 -4.84 -17.75
N ALA A 122 0.36 -4.33 -17.22
CA ALA A 122 0.60 -2.90 -17.07
C ALA A 122 0.39 -2.11 -18.38
N ALA A 123 1.00 -2.56 -19.48
CA ALA A 123 0.92 -1.86 -20.76
C ALA A 123 -0.51 -1.78 -21.30
N ALA A 124 -1.26 -2.90 -21.25
CA ALA A 124 -2.65 -2.94 -21.71
C ALA A 124 -3.58 -2.07 -20.84
N ARG A 125 -3.21 -1.84 -19.57
CA ARG A 125 -3.95 -1.03 -18.61
C ARG A 125 -3.49 0.42 -18.54
N GLY A 126 -2.46 0.79 -19.31
CA GLY A 126 -1.86 2.12 -19.28
C GLY A 126 -1.17 2.46 -17.96
N TRP A 127 -0.73 1.46 -17.20
CA TRP A 127 0.04 1.67 -15.97
C TRP A 127 1.51 1.95 -16.31
N LEU A 128 2.07 2.98 -15.67
CA LEU A 128 3.48 3.31 -15.77
C LEU A 128 4.29 2.32 -14.94
N VAL A 129 5.30 1.69 -15.53
CA VAL A 129 6.27 0.86 -14.79
C VAL A 129 7.55 1.66 -14.64
N VAL A 130 7.97 1.89 -13.39
CA VAL A 130 9.22 2.57 -13.03
C VAL A 130 10.30 1.53 -12.86
N ASP A 131 11.39 1.65 -13.60
CA ASP A 131 12.60 0.83 -13.45
C ASP A 131 13.53 1.53 -12.44
N MET A 132 13.60 1.03 -11.20
CA MET A 132 14.39 1.68 -10.14
C MET A 132 15.86 1.89 -10.53
N LYS A 133 16.45 0.93 -11.27
CA LYS A 133 17.86 1.01 -11.70
C LYS A 133 18.09 2.15 -12.68
N ARG A 134 17.17 2.32 -13.62
CA ARG A 134 17.33 3.27 -14.73
C ARG A 134 16.78 4.65 -14.43
N ASP A 135 15.66 4.71 -13.71
CA ASP A 135 14.84 5.91 -13.61
C ASP A 135 15.15 6.72 -12.34
N TRP A 136 15.71 6.10 -11.29
CA TRP A 136 16.05 6.79 -10.04
C TRP A 136 17.55 7.06 -9.94
N THR A 137 17.89 8.34 -9.76
CA THR A 137 19.27 8.79 -9.52
C THR A 137 19.77 8.37 -8.13
N LEU A 138 18.90 8.39 -7.13
CA LEU A 138 19.20 8.06 -5.73
C LEU A 138 18.06 7.23 -5.13
N ILE A 139 18.40 6.21 -4.34
CA ILE A 139 17.41 5.32 -3.69
C ILE A 139 17.06 5.80 -2.28
N PHE A 140 18.07 6.04 -1.44
CA PHE A 140 17.90 6.44 -0.04
C PHE A 140 18.28 7.90 0.16
N PRO A 141 17.63 8.62 1.09
CA PRO A 141 18.05 9.97 1.43
C PRO A 141 19.52 9.98 1.91
N PRO A 142 20.24 11.10 1.72
CA PRO A 142 21.53 11.30 2.37
C PRO A 142 21.40 11.13 3.89
N GLN A 143 22.43 10.57 4.52
CA GLN A 143 22.53 10.50 5.98
C GLN A 143 22.76 11.89 6.59
#